data_AF-A0A4Q1AJZ2-F1
#
_entry.id   AF-A0A4Q1AJZ2-F1
#
_cell.length_a   1.000
_cell.length_b   1.000
_cell.length_c   1.000
_cell.angle_alpha   90.00
_cell.angle_beta   90.00
_cell.angle_gamma   90.00
#
_symmetry.space_group_name_H-M   'P 1'
#
loop_
_entity.id
_entity.type
_entity.pdbx_description
1 polymer ?
#
loop_
_entity_poly.entity_id
_entity_poly.type
_entity_poly.pdbx_seq_one_letter_code
_entity_poly.pdbx_strand_id
1 'polypeptide(L)'
;MFASVFYAKLEPVESYKVKAAVSGKVIYSNEDIEGKRANNTLVIKLDSFVDEVDLKQTQNKLEAIQTMIDIEGKNYNRMKKVSSKSDFEKDTQRLKVINLETSKADALIKIANLKDSIKNKKLLEKNNYIYNISVKNGDYVTPGTLLYESKDLSQGKLTIFVPIADIESIKNKNIYLDDKKSDLKITKIYIVADSEHISSYRVEIYVPNVKKFSRLVKIEFK
;
A
#
# COMPACT_ATOMS: atom_id res chain seq x y z
N MET A 1 44.08 16.38 11.97
CA MET A 1 42.80 16.44 11.24
C MET A 1 41.82 15.61 12.05
N PHE A 2 40.83 16.23 12.71
CA PHE A 2 39.91 15.53 13.61
C PHE A 2 38.96 14.64 12.78
N ALA A 3 38.85 13.37 13.13
CA ALA A 3 37.86 12.46 12.57
C ALA A 3 36.51 12.74 13.23
N SER A 4 35.47 12.97 12.43
CA SER A 4 34.11 13.12 12.96
C SER A 4 33.59 11.73 13.31
N VAL A 5 33.30 11.49 14.59
CA VAL A 5 32.83 10.20 15.11
C VAL A 5 31.35 10.31 15.48
N PHE A 6 30.55 9.37 14.99
CA PHE A 6 29.13 9.26 15.26
C PHE A 6 28.78 7.85 15.72
N TYR A 7 27.64 7.70 16.38
CA TYR A 7 27.08 6.41 16.74
C TYR A 7 25.65 6.34 16.23
N ALA A 8 25.31 5.25 15.57
CA ALA A 8 23.94 5.01 15.11
C ALA A 8 23.53 3.57 15.37
N LYS A 9 22.24 3.38 15.62
CA LYS A 9 21.64 2.05 15.66
C LYS A 9 21.47 1.55 14.22
N LEU A 10 21.86 0.30 13.97
CA LEU A 10 21.66 -0.34 12.67
C LEU A 10 20.20 -0.82 12.55
N GLU A 11 19.39 -0.05 11.84
CA GLU A 11 17.95 -0.31 11.69
C GLU A 11 17.63 -0.94 10.34
N PRO A 12 16.45 -1.57 10.18
CA PRO A 12 15.91 -1.92 8.86
C PRO A 12 15.80 -0.69 7.96
N VAL A 13 15.89 -0.88 6.64
CA VAL A 13 15.75 0.23 5.68
C VAL A 13 14.42 0.93 5.87
N GLU A 14 13.35 0.14 5.89
CA GLU A 14 11.99 0.61 6.05
C GLU A 14 11.25 -0.23 7.09
N SER A 15 10.37 0.44 7.82
CA SER A 15 9.41 -0.19 8.73
C SER A 15 8.01 0.25 8.33
N TYR A 16 7.20 -0.72 7.90
CA TYR A 16 5.86 -0.50 7.40
C TYR A 16 4.84 -0.83 8.48
N LYS A 17 3.88 0.08 8.65
CA LYS A 17 2.69 -0.15 9.47
C LYS A 17 1.54 -0.50 8.54
N VAL A 18 1.26 -1.78 8.38
CA VAL A 18 0.21 -2.26 7.48
C VAL A 18 -1.14 -2.07 8.16
N LYS A 19 -2.00 -1.29 7.52
CA LYS A 19 -3.32 -0.91 8.03
C LYS A 19 -4.43 -1.51 7.19
N ALA A 20 -5.59 -1.69 7.80
CA ALA A 20 -6.79 -2.11 7.09
C ALA A 20 -7.20 -1.05 6.07
N ALA A 21 -7.39 -1.46 4.81
CA ALA A 21 -7.97 -0.59 3.78
C ALA A 21 -9.51 -0.63 3.80
N VAL A 22 -10.09 -1.71 4.34
CA VAL A 22 -11.54 -1.94 4.39
C VAL A 22 -11.97 -2.48 5.74
N SER A 23 -13.24 -2.28 6.09
CA SER A 23 -13.83 -2.84 7.29
C SER A 23 -14.08 -4.34 7.15
N GLY A 24 -14.02 -5.06 8.26
CA GLY A 24 -14.45 -6.45 8.30
C GLY A 24 -14.05 -7.16 9.57
N LYS A 25 -14.65 -8.34 9.77
CA LYS A 25 -14.23 -9.27 10.82
C LYS A 25 -12.99 -10.03 10.36
N VAL A 26 -11.97 -10.12 11.19
CA VAL A 26 -10.79 -10.96 10.97
C VAL A 26 -11.24 -12.42 11.13
N ILE A 27 -11.09 -13.21 10.07
CA ILE A 27 -11.40 -14.65 10.07
C ILE A 27 -10.14 -15.52 10.13
N TYR A 28 -8.98 -14.90 9.92
CA TYR A 28 -7.68 -15.55 10.01
C TYR A 28 -6.60 -14.52 10.35
N SER A 29 -5.74 -14.88 11.29
CA SER A 29 -4.54 -14.15 11.68
C SER A 29 -3.41 -15.16 11.90
N ASN A 30 -2.28 -14.98 11.23
CA ASN A 30 -1.15 -15.91 11.25
C ASN A 30 -0.15 -15.56 12.34
N GLU A 31 -0.49 -15.77 13.60
CA GLU A 31 0.38 -15.42 14.75
C GLU A 31 1.74 -16.17 14.68
N ASP A 32 1.80 -17.36 14.08
CA ASP A 32 3.01 -18.17 13.97
C ASP A 32 4.13 -17.55 13.12
N ILE A 33 3.81 -16.54 12.31
CA ILE A 33 4.77 -15.86 11.44
C ILE A 33 5.45 -14.66 12.10
N GLU A 34 4.99 -14.26 13.29
CA GLU A 34 5.68 -13.24 14.07
C GLU A 34 7.14 -13.65 14.31
N GLY A 35 8.03 -12.70 14.11
CA GLY A 35 9.47 -12.95 14.22
C GLY A 35 10.09 -13.68 13.03
N LYS A 36 9.36 -13.87 11.92
CA LYS A 36 9.83 -14.59 10.72
C LYS A 36 9.67 -13.75 9.45
N ARG A 37 10.36 -14.18 8.38
CA ARG A 37 10.13 -13.65 7.03
C ARG A 37 8.85 -14.23 6.44
N ALA A 38 8.07 -13.38 5.78
CA ALA A 38 6.77 -13.77 5.25
C ALA A 38 6.84 -14.83 4.14
N ASN A 39 7.72 -14.68 3.14
CA ASN A 39 7.84 -15.64 2.03
C ASN A 39 6.51 -15.95 1.31
N ASN A 40 5.77 -14.90 0.93
CA ASN A 40 4.50 -14.96 0.20
C ASN A 40 3.36 -15.65 0.97
N THR A 41 3.38 -15.54 2.30
CA THR A 41 2.35 -16.09 3.18
C THR A 41 1.17 -15.16 3.36
N LEU A 42 0.01 -15.77 3.63
CA LEU A 42 -1.15 -15.07 4.15
C LEU A 42 -0.89 -14.67 5.61
N VAL A 43 -0.98 -13.37 5.89
CA VAL A 43 -0.81 -12.81 7.24
C VAL A 43 -2.18 -12.66 7.89
N ILE A 44 -3.10 -11.98 7.21
CA ILE A 44 -4.45 -11.70 7.71
C ILE A 44 -5.47 -11.93 6.60
N LYS A 45 -6.65 -12.45 6.98
CA LYS A 45 -7.83 -12.50 6.13
C LYS A 45 -9.03 -11.92 6.86
N LEU A 46 -9.71 -10.99 6.22
CA LEU A 46 -11.00 -10.45 6.65
C LEU A 46 -12.14 -11.19 5.94
N ASP A 47 -13.32 -11.21 6.55
CA ASP A 47 -14.52 -11.82 5.98
C ASP A 47 -15.00 -11.06 4.73
N SER A 48 -14.98 -11.76 3.59
CA SER A 48 -15.42 -11.28 2.27
C SER A 48 -16.75 -11.86 1.81
N PHE A 49 -17.42 -12.70 2.61
CA PHE A 49 -18.58 -13.47 2.15
C PHE A 49 -19.71 -12.60 1.58
N VAL A 50 -20.12 -11.55 2.31
CA VAL A 50 -21.20 -10.66 1.87
C VAL A 50 -20.81 -9.91 0.59
N ASP A 51 -19.58 -9.41 0.51
CA ASP A 51 -19.08 -8.70 -0.67
C ASP A 51 -19.06 -9.61 -1.91
N GLU A 52 -18.67 -10.88 -1.75
CA GLU A 52 -18.62 -11.87 -2.84
C GLU A 52 -20.03 -12.19 -3.35
N VAL A 53 -21.00 -12.34 -2.44
CA VAL A 53 -22.42 -12.53 -2.79
C VAL A 53 -22.96 -11.31 -3.54
N ASP A 54 -22.70 -10.10 -3.05
CA ASP A 54 -23.14 -8.85 -3.69
C ASP A 54 -22.48 -8.66 -5.06
N LEU A 55 -21.20 -9.03 -5.20
CA LEU A 55 -20.49 -8.98 -6.49
C LEU A 55 -21.18 -9.87 -7.52
N LYS A 56 -21.48 -11.12 -7.14
CA LYS A 56 -22.17 -12.07 -8.04
C LYS A 56 -23.56 -11.58 -8.42
N GLN A 57 -24.33 -11.06 -7.46
CA GLN A 57 -25.66 -10.52 -7.73
C GLN A 57 -25.62 -9.29 -8.64
N THR A 58 -24.64 -8.40 -8.42
CA THR A 58 -24.47 -7.20 -9.24
C THR A 58 -24.04 -7.56 -10.67
N GLN A 59 -23.21 -8.60 -10.85
CA GLN A 59 -22.86 -9.12 -12.17
C GLN A 59 -24.08 -9.68 -12.91
N ASN A 60 -24.91 -10.49 -12.25
CA ASN A 60 -26.16 -10.99 -12.84
C ASN A 60 -27.11 -9.84 -13.23
N LYS A 61 -27.20 -8.81 -12.38
CA LYS A 61 -28.00 -7.60 -12.68
C LYS A 61 -27.46 -6.86 -13.90
N LEU A 62 -26.14 -6.76 -14.04
CA LEU A 62 -25.49 -6.13 -15.19
C LEU A 62 -25.82 -6.86 -16.50
N GLU A 63 -25.83 -8.21 -16.49
CA GLU A 63 -26.22 -9.03 -17.65
C GLU A 63 -27.69 -8.77 -18.06
N ALA A 64 -28.59 -8.70 -17.07
CA ALA A 64 -29.99 -8.36 -17.31
C ALA A 64 -30.14 -6.94 -17.88
N ILE A 65 -29.42 -5.95 -17.34
CA ILE A 65 -29.42 -4.58 -17.86
C ILE A 65 -28.91 -4.53 -19.30
N GLN A 66 -27.83 -5.25 -19.61
CA GLN A 66 -27.30 -5.29 -20.97
C GLN A 66 -28.33 -5.86 -21.96
N THR A 67 -29.02 -6.93 -21.56
CA THR A 67 -30.11 -7.52 -22.35
C THR A 67 -31.24 -6.52 -22.58
N MET A 68 -31.62 -5.76 -21.54
CA MET A 68 -32.65 -4.71 -21.66
C MET A 68 -32.21 -3.58 -22.60
N ILE A 69 -30.96 -3.12 -22.51
CA ILE A 69 -30.41 -2.11 -23.43
C ILE A 69 -30.49 -2.60 -24.87
N ASP A 70 -30.12 -3.86 -25.13
CA ASP A 70 -30.14 -4.42 -26.48
C ASP A 70 -31.57 -4.51 -27.05
N ILE A 71 -32.54 -4.91 -26.22
CA ILE A 71 -33.96 -4.97 -26.61
C ILE A 71 -34.50 -3.57 -26.89
N GLU A 72 -34.34 -2.64 -25.94
CA GLU A 72 -34.88 -1.29 -26.03
C GLU A 72 -34.20 -0.49 -27.16
N GLY A 73 -32.90 -0.72 -27.39
CA GLY A 73 -32.15 -0.14 -28.51
C GLY A 73 -32.64 -0.66 -29.86
N LYS A 74 -32.90 -1.97 -30.00
CA LYS A 74 -33.54 -2.53 -31.21
C LYS A 74 -34.94 -1.95 -31.43
N ASN A 75 -35.73 -1.81 -30.37
CA ASN A 75 -37.07 -1.22 -30.43
C ASN A 75 -37.02 0.25 -30.88
N TYR A 76 -36.12 1.04 -30.31
CA TYR A 76 -35.89 2.43 -30.71
C TYR A 76 -35.51 2.54 -32.20
N ASN A 77 -34.57 1.70 -32.65
CA ASN A 77 -34.12 1.69 -34.04
C ASN A 77 -35.22 1.28 -35.03
N ARG A 78 -36.11 0.34 -34.65
CA ARG A 78 -37.30 0.00 -35.43
C ARG A 78 -38.27 1.18 -35.49
N MET A 79 -38.53 1.83 -34.35
CA MET A 79 -39.48 2.92 -34.25
C MET A 79 -39.04 4.18 -35.02
N LYS A 80 -37.73 4.44 -35.11
CA LYS A 80 -37.16 5.48 -35.98
C LYS A 80 -37.54 5.33 -37.45
N LYS A 81 -37.75 4.10 -37.92
CA LYS A 81 -38.11 3.80 -39.33
C LYS A 81 -39.61 3.95 -39.59
N VAL A 82 -40.42 4.14 -38.56
CA VAL A 82 -41.88 4.27 -38.68
C VAL A 82 -42.25 5.74 -38.72
N SER A 83 -42.67 6.22 -39.90
CA SER A 83 -43.03 7.64 -40.13
C SER A 83 -44.28 8.07 -39.36
N SER A 84 -45.21 7.14 -39.08
CA SER A 84 -46.43 7.43 -38.32
C SER A 84 -46.22 7.58 -36.81
N LYS A 85 -44.99 7.36 -36.31
CA LYS A 85 -44.66 7.54 -34.90
C LYS A 85 -44.21 8.97 -34.62
N SER A 86 -44.78 9.55 -33.57
CA SER A 86 -44.44 10.90 -33.14
C SER A 86 -43.00 10.97 -32.63
N ASP A 87 -42.39 12.14 -32.72
CA ASP A 87 -41.05 12.34 -32.17
C ASP A 87 -41.06 12.24 -30.65
N PHE A 88 -42.16 12.61 -30.00
CA PHE A 88 -42.37 12.39 -28.57
C PHE A 88 -42.27 10.89 -28.17
N GLU A 89 -42.90 9.98 -28.93
CA GLU A 89 -42.77 8.54 -28.69
C GLU A 89 -41.32 8.08 -28.89
N LYS A 90 -40.65 8.56 -29.94
CA LYS A 90 -39.24 8.26 -30.22
C LYS A 90 -38.32 8.72 -29.09
N ASP A 91 -38.51 9.92 -28.58
CA ASP A 91 -37.71 10.47 -27.48
C ASP A 91 -37.98 9.72 -26.18
N THR A 92 -39.24 9.38 -25.90
CA THR A 92 -39.60 8.55 -24.74
C THR A 92 -38.86 7.20 -24.76
N GLN A 93 -38.82 6.54 -25.92
CA GLN A 93 -38.11 5.26 -26.07
C GLN A 93 -36.59 5.44 -25.97
N ARG A 94 -36.04 6.53 -26.50
CA ARG A 94 -34.61 6.86 -26.35
C ARG A 94 -34.23 7.08 -24.88
N LEU A 95 -35.06 7.78 -24.12
CA LEU A 95 -34.84 8.04 -22.70
C LEU A 95 -34.77 6.74 -21.89
N LYS A 96 -35.56 5.71 -22.23
CA LYS A 96 -35.45 4.39 -21.59
C LYS A 96 -34.07 3.77 -21.79
N VAL A 97 -33.53 3.82 -23.02
CA VAL A 97 -32.19 3.30 -23.31
C VAL A 97 -31.13 4.05 -22.50
N ILE A 98 -31.19 5.39 -22.50
CA ILE A 98 -30.25 6.23 -21.75
C ILE A 98 -30.31 5.92 -20.25
N ASN A 99 -31.49 5.77 -19.66
CA ASN A 99 -31.64 5.43 -18.24
C ASN A 99 -31.05 4.05 -17.89
N LEU A 100 -31.19 3.08 -18.80
CA LEU A 100 -30.56 1.76 -18.64
C LEU A 100 -29.04 1.82 -18.78
N GLU A 101 -28.51 2.64 -19.69
CA GLU A 101 -27.07 2.90 -19.81
C GLU A 101 -26.48 3.55 -18.55
N THR A 102 -27.18 4.51 -17.95
CA THR A 102 -26.80 5.07 -16.64
C THR A 102 -26.79 3.99 -15.56
N SER A 103 -27.85 3.16 -15.48
CA SER A 103 -27.92 2.05 -14.52
C SER A 103 -26.80 1.02 -14.72
N LYS A 104 -26.37 0.80 -15.97
CA LYS A 104 -25.22 -0.04 -16.32
C LYS A 104 -23.93 0.55 -15.77
N ALA A 105 -23.72 1.87 -15.95
CA ALA A 105 -22.53 2.55 -15.43
C ALA A 105 -22.44 2.44 -13.91
N ASP A 106 -23.55 2.64 -13.19
CA ASP A 106 -23.61 2.50 -11.74
C ASP A 106 -23.26 1.07 -11.28
N ALA A 107 -23.79 0.05 -11.98
CA ALA A 107 -23.48 -1.35 -11.70
C ALA A 107 -21.99 -1.67 -11.91
N LEU A 108 -21.37 -1.12 -12.96
CA LEU A 108 -19.93 -1.29 -13.23
C LEU A 108 -19.06 -0.66 -12.12
N ILE A 109 -19.41 0.54 -11.67
CA ILE A 109 -18.72 1.21 -10.55
C ILE A 109 -18.83 0.34 -9.28
N LYS A 110 -20.03 -0.16 -8.98
CA LYS A 110 -20.26 -1.04 -7.83
C LYS A 110 -19.41 -2.33 -7.91
N ILE A 111 -19.35 -2.96 -9.08
CA ILE A 111 -18.50 -4.14 -9.32
C ILE A 111 -17.02 -3.83 -9.06
N ALA A 112 -16.54 -2.68 -9.54
CA ALA A 112 -15.15 -2.27 -9.32
C ALA A 112 -14.84 -2.10 -7.82
N ASN A 113 -15.73 -1.41 -7.09
CA ASN A 113 -15.57 -1.20 -5.64
C ASN A 113 -15.60 -2.51 -4.86
N LEU A 114 -16.49 -3.45 -5.20
CA LEU A 114 -16.57 -4.76 -4.54
C LEU A 114 -15.32 -5.59 -4.81
N LYS A 115 -14.82 -5.61 -6.05
CA LYS A 115 -13.57 -6.31 -6.39
C LYS A 115 -12.38 -5.76 -5.62
N ASP A 116 -12.28 -4.43 -5.52
CA ASP A 116 -11.22 -3.80 -4.74
C ASP A 116 -11.33 -4.13 -3.25
N SER A 117 -12.55 -4.05 -2.68
CA SER A 117 -12.81 -4.44 -1.30
C SER A 117 -12.39 -5.88 -1.01
N ILE A 118 -12.85 -6.84 -1.80
CA ILE A 118 -12.54 -8.27 -1.63
C ILE A 118 -11.02 -8.52 -1.72
N LYS A 119 -10.34 -7.88 -2.68
CA LYS A 119 -8.88 -7.97 -2.80
C LYS A 119 -8.19 -7.47 -1.53
N ASN A 120 -8.64 -6.33 -1.00
CA ASN A 120 -8.08 -5.70 0.20
C ASN A 120 -8.42 -6.43 1.51
N LYS A 121 -9.34 -7.42 1.49
CA LYS A 121 -9.62 -8.31 2.61
C LYS A 121 -8.62 -9.47 2.74
N LYS A 122 -7.75 -9.70 1.76
CA LYS A 122 -6.73 -10.76 1.80
C LYS A 122 -5.33 -10.17 1.78
N LEU A 123 -4.62 -10.26 2.91
CA LEU A 123 -3.32 -9.61 3.10
C LEU A 123 -2.20 -10.64 3.00
N LEU A 124 -1.52 -10.60 1.86
CA LEU A 124 -0.36 -11.43 1.55
C LEU A 124 0.91 -10.58 1.66
N GLU A 125 1.86 -11.01 2.48
CA GLU A 125 3.16 -10.36 2.59
C GLU A 125 4.22 -11.18 1.84
N LYS A 126 5.04 -10.51 1.01
CA LYS A 126 5.93 -11.19 0.07
C LYS A 126 7.23 -11.63 0.72
N ASN A 127 7.99 -10.72 1.31
CA ASN A 127 9.35 -11.05 1.78
C ASN A 127 9.77 -10.26 3.04
N ASN A 128 8.94 -9.33 3.49
CA ASN A 128 9.27 -8.56 4.68
C ASN A 128 9.25 -9.45 5.93
N TYR A 129 10.01 -9.04 6.93
CA TYR A 129 9.97 -9.64 8.25
C TYR A 129 8.74 -9.14 9.00
N ILE A 130 7.93 -10.04 9.54
CA ILE A 130 6.76 -9.69 10.35
C ILE A 130 7.22 -9.46 11.78
N TYR A 131 7.14 -8.20 12.23
CA TYR A 131 7.57 -7.83 13.58
C TYR A 131 6.53 -8.21 14.62
N ASN A 132 5.28 -7.86 14.38
CA ASN A 132 4.15 -8.23 15.22
C ASN A 132 2.84 -8.12 14.42
N ILE A 133 1.83 -8.85 14.85
CA ILE A 133 0.47 -8.77 14.38
C ILE A 133 -0.39 -8.17 15.51
N SER A 134 -1.17 -7.15 15.17
CA SER A 134 -1.92 -6.33 16.12
C SER A 134 -3.38 -6.76 16.26
N VAL A 135 -3.83 -7.76 15.51
CA VAL A 135 -5.22 -8.24 15.48
C VAL A 135 -5.32 -9.75 15.52
N LYS A 136 -6.37 -10.27 16.12
CA LYS A 136 -6.63 -11.71 16.29
C LYS A 136 -7.85 -12.15 15.50
N ASN A 137 -7.98 -13.46 15.34
CA ASN A 137 -9.19 -14.06 14.77
C ASN A 137 -10.40 -13.69 15.64
N GLY A 138 -11.46 -13.18 15.01
CA GLY A 138 -12.66 -12.70 15.67
C GLY A 138 -12.75 -11.18 15.80
N ASP A 139 -11.62 -10.46 15.76
CA ASP A 139 -11.59 -9.01 15.88
C ASP A 139 -12.33 -8.32 14.73
N TYR A 140 -12.90 -7.16 15.00
CA TYR A 140 -13.49 -6.31 13.98
C TYR A 140 -12.59 -5.10 13.72
N VAL A 141 -12.25 -4.85 12.46
CA VAL A 141 -11.37 -3.75 12.05
C VAL A 141 -12.10 -2.76 11.16
N THR A 142 -11.63 -1.52 11.18
CA THR A 142 -12.10 -0.43 10.32
C THR A 142 -10.94 0.13 9.48
N PRO A 143 -11.21 0.87 8.39
CA PRO A 143 -10.15 1.49 7.61
C PRO A 143 -9.21 2.32 8.49
N GLY A 144 -7.92 2.08 8.37
CA GLY A 144 -6.88 2.73 9.16
C GLY A 144 -6.47 1.97 10.44
N THR A 145 -7.20 0.94 10.87
CA THR A 145 -6.78 0.08 11.98
C THR A 145 -5.43 -0.59 11.67
N LEU A 146 -4.48 -0.54 12.60
CA LEU A 146 -3.18 -1.21 12.46
C LEU A 146 -3.38 -2.72 12.52
N LEU A 147 -2.90 -3.42 11.50
CA LEU A 147 -3.06 -4.86 11.36
C LEU A 147 -1.79 -5.61 11.73
N TYR A 148 -0.66 -5.22 11.15
CA TYR A 148 0.65 -5.76 11.51
C TYR A 148 1.76 -4.77 11.14
N GLU A 149 2.93 -4.96 11.74
CA GLU A 149 4.14 -4.24 11.36
C GLU A 149 5.09 -5.16 10.61
N SER A 150 5.63 -4.70 9.50
CA SER A 150 6.61 -5.42 8.70
C SER A 150 7.86 -4.59 8.45
N LYS A 151 9.01 -5.25 8.40
CA LYS A 151 10.32 -4.59 8.29
C LYS A 151 11.08 -5.10 7.08
N ASP A 152 11.63 -4.19 6.29
CA ASP A 152 12.52 -4.53 5.19
C ASP A 152 13.94 -4.78 5.73
N LEU A 153 14.31 -6.05 5.79
CA LEU A 153 15.63 -6.52 6.22
C LEU A 153 16.59 -6.76 5.03
N SER A 154 16.35 -6.15 3.87
CA SER A 154 17.23 -6.27 2.69
C SER A 154 18.61 -5.63 2.93
N GLN A 155 18.62 -4.48 3.61
CA GLN A 155 19.82 -3.73 3.98
C GLN A 155 19.63 -3.15 5.39
N GLY A 156 20.72 -2.70 6.00
CA GLY A 156 20.66 -1.87 7.19
C GLY A 156 20.72 -0.40 6.85
N LYS A 157 20.08 0.42 7.67
CA LYS A 157 20.14 1.88 7.63
C LYS A 157 20.79 2.37 8.91
N LEU A 158 21.80 3.23 8.74
CA LEU A 158 22.41 3.99 9.81
C LEU A 158 22.00 5.45 9.62
N THR A 159 21.37 6.01 10.64
CA THR A 159 20.93 7.41 10.67
C THR A 159 21.80 8.16 11.66
N ILE A 160 22.51 9.19 11.19
CA ILE A 160 23.29 10.10 12.02
C ILE A 160 22.86 11.55 11.78
N PHE A 161 23.13 12.41 12.76
CA PHE A 161 22.91 13.84 12.66
C PHE A 161 24.27 14.55 12.62
N VAL A 162 24.56 15.20 11.50
CA VAL A 162 25.85 15.85 11.24
C VAL A 162 25.66 17.36 11.32
N PRO A 163 26.48 18.10 12.08
CA PRO A 163 26.40 19.56 12.13
C PRO A 163 26.44 20.18 10.74
N ILE A 164 25.62 21.21 10.51
CA ILE A 164 25.51 21.87 9.20
C ILE A 164 26.86 22.39 8.71
N ALA A 165 27.70 22.90 9.61
CA ALA A 165 29.04 23.39 9.29
C ALA A 165 29.98 22.29 8.76
N ASP A 166 29.75 21.04 9.15
CA ASP A 166 30.65 19.92 8.86
C ASP A 166 30.23 19.10 7.64
N ILE A 167 29.02 19.31 7.11
CA ILE A 167 28.43 18.46 6.07
C ILE A 167 29.29 18.41 4.80
N GLU A 168 29.81 19.55 4.34
CA GLU A 168 30.64 19.62 3.13
C GLU A 168 31.98 18.89 3.33
N SER A 169 32.49 18.88 4.56
CA SER A 169 33.76 18.22 4.88
C SER A 169 33.65 16.69 4.87
N ILE A 170 32.47 16.12 5.10
CA ILE A 170 32.28 14.66 5.21
C ILE A 170 31.88 13.97 3.92
N LYS A 171 31.33 14.71 2.93
CA LYS A 171 30.81 14.13 1.66
C LYS A 171 31.84 13.27 0.91
N ASN A 172 33.11 13.66 0.97
CA ASN A 172 34.19 13.04 0.21
C ASN A 172 35.13 12.17 1.08
N LYS A 173 34.84 12.02 2.38
CA LYS A 173 35.67 11.23 3.29
C LYS A 173 35.34 9.74 3.19
N ASN A 174 36.32 8.91 3.52
CA ASN A 174 36.10 7.48 3.62
C ASN A 174 35.28 7.18 4.88
N ILE A 175 34.32 6.26 4.76
CA ILE A 175 33.47 5.84 5.88
C ILE A 175 34.09 4.60 6.52
N TYR A 176 34.31 4.68 7.84
CA TYR A 176 34.73 3.56 8.67
C TYR A 176 33.56 3.15 9.56
N LEU A 177 33.29 1.84 9.62
CA LEU A 177 32.32 1.26 10.55
C LEU A 177 33.07 0.39 11.56
N ASP A 178 32.89 0.66 12.86
CA ASP A 178 33.59 -0.05 13.95
C ASP A 178 35.12 -0.14 13.69
N ASP A 179 35.73 1.01 13.37
CA ASP A 179 37.15 1.19 13.02
C ASP A 179 37.64 0.48 11.74
N LYS A 180 36.74 -0.18 10.98
CA LYS A 180 37.06 -0.84 9.70
C LYS A 180 36.66 0.02 8.52
N LYS A 181 37.60 0.23 7.59
CA LYS A 181 37.34 0.93 6.33
C LYS A 181 36.24 0.19 5.55
N SER A 182 35.29 0.95 5.02
CA SER A 182 34.21 0.42 4.19
C SER A 182 34.17 1.14 2.83
N ASP A 183 33.61 0.47 1.83
CA ASP A 183 33.34 1.08 0.52
C ASP A 183 31.98 1.80 0.48
N LEU A 184 31.38 2.02 1.65
CA LEU A 184 30.08 2.67 1.78
C LEU A 184 30.19 4.16 1.46
N LYS A 185 29.08 4.70 0.97
CA LYS A 185 28.91 6.11 0.70
C LYS A 185 27.69 6.63 1.42
N ILE A 186 27.68 7.94 1.69
CA ILE A 186 26.48 8.61 2.16
C ILE A 186 25.39 8.39 1.11
N THR A 187 24.28 7.80 1.53
CA THR A 187 23.17 7.47 0.65
C THR A 187 22.26 8.67 0.49
N LYS A 188 22.00 9.39 1.58
CA LYS A 188 21.10 10.55 1.59
C LYS A 188 21.49 11.57 2.63
N ILE A 189 21.31 12.85 2.29
CA ILE A 189 21.46 13.99 3.19
C ILE A 189 20.15 14.77 3.13
N TYR A 190 19.53 15.01 4.27
CA TYR A 190 18.35 15.85 4.37
C TYR A 190 18.82 17.29 4.69
N ILE A 191 18.75 18.17 3.69
CA ILE A 191 19.21 19.57 3.76
C ILE A 191 18.28 20.49 4.58
N VAL A 192 17.20 19.93 5.13
CA VAL A 192 16.31 20.60 6.07
C VAL A 192 16.58 20.00 7.44
N ALA A 193 16.87 20.85 8.42
CA ALA A 193 17.16 20.41 9.77
C ALA A 193 15.92 19.78 10.41
N ASP A 194 16.16 18.76 11.23
CA ASP A 194 15.09 18.04 11.92
C ASP A 194 14.47 18.90 13.03
N SER A 195 13.22 18.62 13.42
CA SER A 195 12.54 19.31 14.51
C SER A 195 13.29 19.22 15.85
N GLU A 196 13.99 18.12 16.09
CA GLU A 196 14.78 17.91 17.32
C GLU A 196 16.23 18.40 17.15
N HIS A 197 16.80 18.29 15.95
CA HIS A 197 18.19 18.61 15.64
C HIS A 197 18.32 19.79 14.67
N ILE A 198 17.96 20.98 15.15
CA ILE A 198 17.87 22.22 14.33
C ILE A 198 19.19 22.70 13.71
N SER A 199 20.34 22.28 14.26
CA SER A 199 21.68 22.68 13.80
C SER A 199 22.43 21.56 13.06
N SER A 200 21.75 20.46 12.76
CA SER A 200 22.35 19.29 12.12
C SER A 200 21.46 18.77 10.98
N TYR A 201 22.09 18.24 9.96
CA TYR A 201 21.41 17.52 8.90
C TYR A 201 21.34 16.03 9.21
N ARG A 202 20.18 15.43 8.95
CA ARG A 202 20.02 13.98 8.98
C ARG A 202 20.76 13.38 7.79
N VAL A 203 21.59 12.38 8.06
CA VAL A 203 22.37 11.66 7.05
C VAL A 203 22.10 10.17 7.19
N GLU A 204 21.79 9.52 6.07
CA GLU A 204 21.54 8.08 6.00
C GLU A 204 22.65 7.38 5.21
N ILE A 205 23.11 6.26 5.76
CA ILE A 205 24.08 5.36 5.14
C ILE A 205 23.46 3.96 5.10
N TYR A 206 23.38 3.36 3.91
CA TYR A 206 22.87 2.01 3.74
C TYR A 206 23.99 0.99 3.77
N VAL A 207 23.79 -0.08 4.53
CA VAL A 207 24.75 -1.16 4.77
C VAL A 207 24.18 -2.44 4.16
N PRO A 208 24.80 -3.02 3.12
CA PRO A 208 24.33 -4.27 2.53
C PRO A 208 24.64 -5.48 3.43
N ASN A 209 23.95 -6.60 3.19
CA ASN A 209 24.26 -7.92 3.78
C ASN A 209 24.29 -7.94 5.33
N VAL A 210 23.39 -7.19 5.97
CA VAL A 210 23.31 -7.13 7.43
C VAL A 210 22.72 -8.41 8.00
N LYS A 211 23.48 -9.06 8.91
CA LYS A 211 23.04 -10.28 9.60
C LYS A 211 22.33 -10.01 10.92
N LYS A 212 22.70 -8.94 11.62
CA LYS A 212 22.18 -8.57 12.94
C LYS A 212 21.81 -7.10 12.95
N PHE A 213 20.52 -6.83 13.15
CA PHE A 213 19.97 -5.49 13.31
C PHE A 213 19.93 -5.07 14.79
N SER A 214 19.64 -3.81 15.05
CA SER A 214 19.52 -3.20 16.37
C SER A 214 20.82 -3.10 17.19
N ARG A 215 21.98 -3.30 16.56
CA ARG A 215 23.28 -3.03 17.20
C ARG A 215 23.70 -1.56 17.04
N LEU A 216 24.37 -1.01 18.04
CA LEU A 216 25.03 0.29 17.93
C LEU A 216 26.31 0.11 17.08
N VAL A 217 26.53 1.01 16.13
CA VAL A 217 27.68 1.00 15.23
C VAL A 217 28.38 2.34 15.34
N LYS A 218 29.71 2.31 15.51
CA LYS A 218 30.55 3.50 15.46
C LYS A 218 30.82 3.84 14.00
N ILE A 219 30.62 5.10 13.62
CA ILE A 219 30.81 5.62 12.26
C ILE A 219 31.87 6.71 12.32
N GLU A 220 32.91 6.61 11.50
CA GLU A 220 33.95 7.64 11.43
C GLU A 220 34.16 8.10 9.99
N PHE A 221 34.28 9.41 9.80
CA PHE A 221 34.65 10.01 8.52
C PHE A 221 36.11 10.44 8.56
N LYS A 222 36.95 9.77 7.76
CA LYS A 222 38.41 10.02 7.67
C LYS A 222 38.84 10.32 6.24
#